data_AF-A0A7J7LZD8-F1
#
_entry.id   AF-A0A7J7LZD8-F1
#
_cell.length_a   1.000
_cell.length_b   1.000
_cell.length_c   1.000
_cell.angle_alpha   90.00
_cell.angle_beta   90.00
_cell.angle_gamma   90.00
#
_symmetry.space_group_name_H-M   'P 1'
#
loop_
_entity.id
_entity.type
_entity.pdbx_description
1 polymer ?
#
loop_
_entity_poly.entity_id
_entity_poly.type
_entity_poly.pdbx_seq_one_letter_code
_entity_poly.pdbx_strand_id
1 'polypeptide(L)'
;IDQSYDKVKECLKINDYGTKGVTKVIFPLLQFFNSARIVTASSVYGLLSFISYEKVKAQLRDINLTVKKLNNLMLYFLKDFKEDKLECNGLCSCLLIRSQKLL
;
A
#
# COMPACT_ATOMS: atom_id res chain seq x y z
N ILE A 1 1.28 -19.78 3.51
CA ILE A 1 1.80 -19.37 2.18
C ILE A 1 3.23 -18.90 2.43
N ASP A 2 4.23 -19.67 2.01
CA ASP A 2 5.61 -19.21 2.05
C ASP A 2 5.81 -18.22 0.88
N GLN A 3 5.96 -16.93 1.19
CA GLN A 3 6.25 -15.90 0.20
C GLN A 3 7.73 -15.53 0.32
N SER A 4 8.48 -15.60 -0.78
CA SER A 4 9.85 -15.10 -0.76
C SER A 4 9.87 -13.57 -0.67
N TYR A 5 10.93 -13.02 -0.06
CA TYR A 5 11.16 -11.58 -0.01
C TYR A 5 11.07 -10.91 -1.40
N ASP A 6 11.59 -11.59 -2.43
CA ASP A 6 11.55 -11.09 -3.80
C ASP A 6 10.12 -10.96 -4.35
N LYS A 7 9.24 -11.95 -4.09
CA LYS A 7 7.83 -11.88 -4.48
C LYS A 7 7.09 -10.75 -3.76
N VAL A 8 7.39 -10.54 -2.49
CA VAL A 8 6.79 -9.45 -1.70
C VAL A 8 7.25 -8.08 -2.20
N LYS A 9 8.54 -7.93 -2.51
CA LYS A 9 9.10 -6.72 -3.10
C LYS A 9 8.53 -6.44 -4.49
N GLU A 10 8.39 -7.46 -5.32
CA GLU A 10 7.76 -7.36 -6.64
C GLU A 10 6.28 -6.95 -6.51
N CYS A 11 5.55 -7.54 -5.56
CA CYS A 11 4.15 -7.22 -5.31
C CYS A 11 3.96 -5.73 -4.94
N LEU A 12 4.80 -5.17 -4.05
CA LEU A 12 4.77 -3.74 -3.73
C LEU A 12 5.14 -2.86 -4.93
N LYS A 13 6.13 -3.30 -5.72
CA LYS A 13 6.55 -2.60 -6.93
C LYS A 13 5.41 -2.46 -7.92
N ILE A 14 4.61 -3.49 -8.11
CA ILE A 14 3.49 -3.48 -9.07
C ILE A 14 2.28 -2.75 -8.46
N ASN A 15 1.79 -3.20 -7.29
CA ASN A 15 0.49 -2.77 -6.76
C ASN A 15 0.50 -1.34 -6.21
N ASP A 16 1.60 -0.93 -5.57
CA ASP A 16 1.70 0.40 -4.96
C ASP A 16 2.48 1.37 -5.86
N TYR A 17 3.78 1.09 -6.10
CA TYR A 17 4.62 2.01 -6.85
C TYR A 17 4.22 2.12 -8.33
N GLY A 18 3.87 1.00 -8.97
CA GLY A 18 3.40 0.95 -10.36
C GLY A 18 2.09 1.72 -10.53
N THR A 19 1.08 1.43 -9.72
CA THR A 19 -0.21 2.14 -9.73
C THR A 19 -0.04 3.65 -9.53
N LYS A 20 0.79 4.08 -8.56
CA LYS A 20 1.11 5.50 -8.34
C LYS A 20 1.82 6.12 -9.54
N GLY A 21 2.78 5.40 -10.14
CA GLY A 21 3.54 5.86 -11.30
C GLY A 21 2.63 6.11 -12.51
N VAL A 22 1.80 5.12 -12.86
CA VAL A 22 0.82 5.26 -13.94
C VAL A 22 -0.14 6.41 -13.66
N THR A 23 -0.71 6.45 -12.45
CA THR A 23 -1.63 7.52 -12.01
C THR A 23 -0.99 8.89 -12.18
N LYS A 24 0.25 9.08 -11.72
CA LYS A 24 0.96 10.36 -11.83
C LYS A 24 1.18 10.79 -13.27
N VAL A 25 1.47 9.85 -14.17
CA VAL A 25 1.71 10.13 -15.60
C VAL A 25 0.41 10.50 -16.31
N ILE A 26 -0.70 9.81 -16.02
CA ILE A 26 -1.98 10.06 -16.69
C ILE A 26 -2.76 11.22 -16.07
N PHE A 27 -2.49 11.59 -14.81
CA PHE A 27 -3.25 12.60 -14.08
C PHE A 27 -3.39 13.94 -14.83
N PRO A 28 -2.34 14.52 -15.43
CA PRO A 28 -2.48 15.74 -16.22
C PRO A 28 -3.42 15.58 -17.43
N LEU A 29 -3.44 14.41 -18.06
CA LEU A 29 -4.33 14.13 -19.19
C LEU A 29 -5.79 14.02 -18.74
N LEU A 30 -6.03 13.46 -17.56
CA LEU A 30 -7.37 13.30 -17.02
C LEU A 30 -8.04 14.65 -16.69
N GLN A 31 -7.25 15.70 -16.43
CA GLN A 31 -7.77 17.05 -16.17
C GLN A 31 -8.51 17.67 -17.37
N PHE A 32 -8.29 17.16 -18.59
CA PHE A 32 -8.99 17.65 -19.79
C PHE A 32 -10.39 17.06 -19.97
N PHE A 33 -10.76 16.00 -19.25
CA PHE A 33 -12.06 15.33 -19.41
C PHE A 33 -12.99 15.66 -18.24
N ASN A 34 -14.17 16.21 -18.53
CA ASN A 34 -15.19 16.60 -17.54
C ASN A 34 -15.69 15.45 -16.64
N SER A 35 -15.38 14.19 -16.96
CA SER A 35 -15.84 13.02 -16.19
C SER A 35 -14.79 11.90 -16.12
N ALA A 36 -13.49 12.27 -16.16
CA ALA A 36 -12.43 11.31 -15.92
C ALA A 36 -12.60 10.63 -14.54
N ARG A 37 -12.40 9.31 -14.50
CA ARG A 37 -12.44 8.53 -13.26
C ARG A 37 -11.19 7.65 -13.17
N ILE A 38 -10.58 7.64 -11.99
CA ILE A 38 -9.55 6.66 -11.64
C ILE A 38 -10.20 5.63 -10.73
N VAL A 39 -10.17 4.38 -11.16
CA VAL A 39 -10.63 3.23 -10.39
C VAL A 39 -9.41 2.38 -10.07
N THR A 40 -9.13 2.20 -8.79
CA THR A 40 -8.09 1.29 -8.33
C THR A 40 -8.72 -0.03 -7.91
N ALA A 41 -8.19 -1.14 -8.44
CA ALA A 41 -8.57 -2.46 -7.98
C ALA A 41 -7.79 -2.78 -6.69
N SER A 42 -8.49 -3.16 -5.63
CA SER A 42 -7.94 -3.49 -4.32
C SER A 42 -8.54 -4.82 -3.84
N SER A 43 -8.02 -5.38 -2.74
CA SER A 43 -8.58 -6.59 -2.12
C SER A 43 -9.23 -6.33 -0.78
N VAL A 44 -10.16 -7.21 -0.39
CA VAL A 44 -10.71 -7.33 0.98
C VAL A 44 -9.61 -7.46 2.01
N TYR A 45 -8.49 -8.09 1.66
CA TYR A 45 -7.31 -8.20 2.53
C TYR A 45 -6.60 -6.87 2.78
N GLY A 46 -6.90 -5.81 2.01
CA GLY A 46 -6.43 -4.44 2.27
C GLY A 46 -7.23 -3.69 3.33
N LEU A 47 -8.26 -4.32 3.92
CA LEU A 47 -9.02 -3.74 5.02
C LEU A 47 -8.20 -3.70 6.31
N LEU A 48 -8.40 -2.63 7.09
CA LEU A 48 -7.70 -2.45 8.36
C LEU A 48 -8.00 -3.55 9.39
N SER A 49 -9.15 -4.23 9.30
CA SER A 49 -9.50 -5.38 10.16
C SER A 49 -8.51 -6.54 10.06
N PHE A 50 -7.76 -6.66 8.96
CA PHE A 50 -6.74 -7.69 8.80
C PHE A 50 -5.35 -7.26 9.31
N ILE A 51 -5.22 -6.04 9.84
CA ILE A 51 -3.97 -5.55 10.42
C ILE A 51 -4.07 -5.66 11.94
N SER A 52 -3.26 -6.51 12.55
CA SER A 52 -3.28 -6.72 14.00
C SER A 52 -2.55 -5.61 14.77
N TYR A 53 -1.55 -4.96 14.16
CA TYR A 53 -0.76 -3.94 14.82
C TYR A 53 -1.50 -2.60 14.92
N GLU A 54 -2.01 -2.29 16.11
CA GLU A 54 -2.81 -1.09 16.38
C GLU A 54 -2.09 0.22 16.05
N LYS A 55 -0.77 0.30 16.25
CA LYS A 55 -0.01 1.51 15.90
C LYS A 55 0.01 1.77 14.40
N VAL A 56 0.15 0.73 13.57
CA VAL A 56 0.07 0.86 12.11
C VAL A 56 -1.36 1.11 11.65
N LYS A 57 -2.34 0.44 12.27
CA LYS A 57 -3.75 0.70 12.04
C LYS A 57 -4.12 2.16 12.31
N ALA A 58 -3.63 2.74 13.41
CA ALA A 58 -3.84 4.15 13.77
C ALA A 58 -3.20 5.09 12.73
N GLN A 59 -1.96 4.82 12.29
CA GLN A 59 -1.32 5.59 11.23
C GLN A 59 -2.10 5.55 9.91
N LEU A 60 -2.66 4.39 9.56
CA LEU A 60 -3.44 4.22 8.34
C LEU A 60 -4.87 4.80 8.43
N ARG A 61 -5.37 5.08 9.64
CA ARG A 61 -6.64 5.77 9.89
C ARG A 61 -6.51 7.29 9.91
N ASP A 62 -5.30 7.82 10.05
CA ASP A 62 -5.03 9.26 10.08
C ASP A 62 -5.48 9.90 8.76
N ILE A 63 -6.45 10.82 8.82
CA ILE A 63 -6.93 11.55 7.63
C ILE A 63 -5.85 12.47 7.05
N ASN A 64 -4.84 12.81 7.86
CA ASN A 64 -3.66 13.60 7.46
C ASN A 64 -2.48 12.71 7.03
N LEU A 65 -2.73 11.44 6.70
CA LEU A 65 -1.72 10.54 6.19
C LEU A 65 -1.14 11.07 4.88
N THR A 66 0.18 11.25 4.85
CA THR A 66 0.88 11.72 3.65
C THR A 66 1.44 10.55 2.85
N VAL A 67 1.64 10.76 1.54
CA VAL A 67 2.32 9.79 0.67
C VAL A 67 3.68 9.39 1.23
N LYS A 68 4.42 10.33 1.83
CA LYS A 68 5.72 10.06 2.48
C LYS A 68 5.58 9.12 3.68
N LYS A 69 4.65 9.38 4.59
CA LYS A 69 4.39 8.52 5.76
C LYS A 69 4.02 7.09 5.31
N LEU A 70 3.19 6.99 4.27
CA LEU A 70 2.75 5.71 3.76
C LEU A 70 3.87 4.94 3.04
N ASN A 71 4.73 5.63 2.27
CA ASN A 71 5.92 5.02 1.69
C ASN A 71 6.88 4.50 2.77
N ASN A 72 7.07 5.25 3.87
CA ASN A 72 7.89 4.80 4.99
C ASN A 72 7.31 3.52 5.63
N LEU A 73 5.98 3.42 5.74
CA LEU A 73 5.30 2.24 6.26
C LEU A 73 5.56 1.00 5.39
N MET A 74 5.56 1.16 4.06
CA MET A 74 5.93 0.08 3.13
C MET A 74 7.39 -0.35 3.26
N LEU A 75 8.30 0.61 3.51
CA LEU A 75 9.73 0.31 3.76
C LEU A 75 9.92 -0.46 5.08
N TYR A 76 9.22 -0.07 6.15
CA TYR A 76 9.23 -0.82 7.41
C TYR A 76 8.69 -2.23 7.22
N PHE A 77 7.58 -2.38 6.50
CA PHE A 77 7.02 -3.69 6.17
C PHE A 77 8.03 -4.58 5.42
N LEU A 78 8.73 -4.06 4.41
CA LEU A 78 9.76 -4.83 3.69
C LEU A 78 10.94 -5.22 4.59
N LYS A 79 11.36 -4.31 5.47
CA LYS A 79 12.41 -4.60 6.44
C LYS A 79 11.99 -5.73 7.38
N ASP A 80 10.80 -5.63 7.95
CA ASP A 80 10.26 -6.61 8.88
C ASP A 80 9.97 -7.95 8.21
N PHE A 81 9.58 -7.95 6.93
CA PHE A 81 9.47 -9.17 6.12
C PHE A 81 10.82 -9.86 5.97
N LYS A 82 11.87 -9.10 5.64
CA LYS A 82 13.22 -9.63 5.42
C LYS A 82 13.86 -10.18 6.70
N GLU A 83 13.55 -9.56 7.84
CA GLU A 83 14.07 -9.95 9.15
C GLU A 83 13.22 -11.00 9.86
N ASP A 84 12.16 -11.52 9.22
CA ASP A 84 11.19 -12.45 9.81
C ASP A 84 10.53 -11.92 11.10
N LYS A 85 10.22 -10.61 11.12
CA LYS A 85 9.65 -9.88 12.26
C LYS A 85 8.24 -9.37 12.02
N LEU A 86 7.62 -9.72 10.90
CA LEU A 86 6.27 -9.26 10.56
C LEU A 86 5.26 -9.60 11.65
N GLU A 87 5.21 -10.86 12.06
CA GLU A 87 4.23 -11.34 13.05
C GLU A 87 4.49 -10.72 14.43
N CYS A 88 5.76 -10.65 14.86
CA CYS A 88 6.16 -9.99 16.11
C CYS A 88 5.79 -8.50 16.13
N ASN A 89 5.84 -7.84 14.97
CA ASN A 89 5.47 -6.44 14.81
C ASN A 89 3.98 -6.26 14.44
N GLY A 90 3.19 -7.34 14.45
CA GLY A 90 1.74 -7.37 14.18
C GLY A 90 1.36 -6.94 12.76
N LEU A 91 2.32 -6.94 11.83
CA LEU A 91 2.11 -6.66 10.42
C LEU A 91 1.64 -7.93 9.71
N CYS A 92 0.74 -7.77 8.76
CA CYS A 92 0.19 -8.87 7.98
C CYS A 92 0.69 -8.79 6.52
N SER A 93 1.00 -9.94 5.92
CA SER A 93 1.34 -10.05 4.49
C SER A 93 0.27 -9.47 3.55
N CYS A 94 -0.95 -9.30 4.06
CA CYS A 94 -2.08 -8.67 3.39
C CYS A 94 -1.95 -7.15 3.13
N LEU A 95 -0.96 -6.45 3.73
CA LEU A 95 -0.65 -5.04 3.44
C LEU A 95 -0.29 -4.78 1.97
N LEU A 96 0.07 -5.83 1.22
CA LEU A 96 0.44 -5.81 -0.19
C LEU A 96 -0.68 -5.41 -1.16
N ILE A 97 -1.94 -5.34 -0.71
CA ILE A 97 -3.11 -5.18 -1.59
C ILE A 97 -3.94 -3.93 -1.26
N ARG A 98 -3.27 -2.86 -0.83
CA ARG A 98 -3.94 -1.55 -0.67
C ARG A 98 -3.51 -0.59 -1.78
N SER A 99 -4.32 -0.55 -2.82
CA SER A 99 -4.24 0.47 -3.87
C SER A 99 -4.80 1.77 -3.28
N GLN A 100 -3.93 2.75 -3.03
CA GLN A 100 -4.32 4.00 -2.38
C GLN A 100 -5.41 4.73 -3.16
N LYS A 101 -6.45 5.18 -2.43
CA LYS A 101 -7.29 6.31 -2.80
C LYS A 101 -6.65 7.56 -2.18
N LEU A 102 -5.54 8.01 -2.77
CA LEU A 102 -4.92 9.30 -2.48
C LEU A 102 -4.64 9.98 -3.81
N LEU A 103 -5.70 10.54 -4.36
CA LEU A 103 -5.69 11.66 -5.30
C LEU A 103 -6.44 12.80 -4.63
#